data_AF-A0AA42YNK8-F1
#
_entry.id   AF-A0AA42YNK8-F1
#
_cell.length_a   1.000
_cell.length_b   1.000
_cell.length_c   1.000
_cell.angle_alpha   90.00
_cell.angle_beta   90.00
_cell.angle_gamma   90.00
#
_symmetry.space_group_name_H-M   'P 1'
#
loop_
_entity.id
_entity.type
_entity.pdbx_description
1 polymer ?
#
loop_
_entity_poly.entity_id
_entity_poly.type
_entity_poly.pdbx_seq_one_letter_code
_entity_poly.pdbx_strand_id
1 'polypeptide(L)'
;MLAKFNNEVLKNGPDAVLPQNLNKKWLDTLQKMAEDFLEANYDLEQCKKPEDTADPILSVCVSELLRSQRNDKTDISDEDILKKIPIYSLSLIIEAVSRESDLGIEKPILENILSWDRIIRIKETNPEFIKALEQACILQVSGTAGFKE
;
A
#
# COMPACT_ATOMS: atom_id res chain seq x y z
N MET A 1 13.71 12.67 9.64
CA MET A 1 13.31 11.88 8.46
C MET A 1 12.19 12.58 7.68
N LEU A 2 11.04 12.84 8.30
CA LEU A 2 9.88 13.52 7.69
C LEU A 2 10.20 14.83 6.95
N ALA A 3 10.96 15.76 7.53
CA ALA A 3 11.32 17.02 6.86
C ALA A 3 12.07 16.81 5.54
N LYS A 4 12.93 15.76 5.48
CA LYS A 4 13.67 15.40 4.27
C LYS A 4 12.73 14.77 3.23
N PHE A 5 11.86 13.87 3.66
CA PHE A 5 10.84 13.25 2.81
C PHE A 5 9.90 14.30 2.21
N ASN A 6 9.44 15.25 3.01
CA ASN A 6 8.61 16.36 2.54
C ASN A 6 9.31 17.17 1.44
N ASN A 7 10.58 17.51 1.64
CA ASN A 7 11.33 18.33 0.69
C ASN A 7 11.69 17.59 -0.60
N GLU A 8 11.99 16.30 -0.52
CA GLU A 8 12.48 15.50 -1.65
C GLU A 8 11.35 14.80 -2.42
N VAL A 9 10.20 14.54 -1.79
CA VAL A 9 9.09 13.77 -2.37
C VAL A 9 7.79 14.56 -2.35
N LEU A 10 7.23 14.85 -1.17
CA LEU A 10 5.85 15.38 -1.07
C LEU A 10 5.64 16.71 -1.77
N LYS A 11 6.66 17.59 -1.80
CA LYS A 11 6.59 18.87 -2.51
C LYS A 11 6.36 18.75 -4.01
N ASN A 12 6.62 17.59 -4.60
CA ASN A 12 6.46 17.36 -6.04
C ASN A 12 5.04 16.95 -6.43
N GLY A 13 4.14 16.77 -5.46
CA GLY A 13 2.74 16.37 -5.70
C GLY A 13 2.43 14.93 -5.28
N PRO A 14 1.16 14.52 -5.40
CA PRO A 14 0.70 13.21 -4.93
C PRO A 14 1.22 12.05 -5.79
N ASP A 15 1.53 12.28 -7.06
CA ASP A 15 2.13 11.29 -7.94
C ASP A 15 3.58 10.96 -7.55
N ALA A 16 4.26 11.85 -6.82
CA ALA A 16 5.63 11.62 -6.34
C ALA A 16 5.72 10.48 -5.31
N VAL A 17 4.60 10.14 -4.64
CA VAL A 17 4.54 8.98 -3.75
C VAL A 17 4.06 7.70 -4.44
N LEU A 18 3.84 7.71 -5.76
CA LEU A 18 3.63 6.46 -6.50
C LEU A 18 4.93 5.64 -6.47
N PRO A 19 4.88 4.32 -6.20
CA PRO A 19 6.08 3.50 -6.05
C PRO A 19 7.07 3.64 -7.19
N GLN A 20 6.59 3.64 -8.44
CA GLN A 20 7.43 3.75 -9.63
C GLN A 20 8.12 5.12 -9.80
N ASN A 21 7.63 6.15 -9.12
CA ASN A 21 8.18 7.50 -9.18
C ASN A 21 9.21 7.77 -8.06
N LEU A 22 9.27 6.90 -7.04
CA LEU A 22 10.24 7.00 -5.97
C LEU A 22 11.64 6.67 -6.49
N ASN A 23 12.63 7.49 -6.13
CA ASN A 23 14.02 7.11 -6.36
C ASN A 23 14.39 5.87 -5.52
N LYS A 24 15.47 5.17 -5.88
CA LYS A 24 15.89 3.94 -5.21
C LYS A 24 15.96 4.09 -3.68
N LYS A 25 16.60 5.15 -3.20
CA LYS A 25 16.75 5.39 -1.76
C LYS A 25 15.40 5.49 -1.03
N TRP A 26 14.45 6.23 -1.58
CA TRP A 26 13.14 6.39 -0.95
C TRP A 26 12.28 5.15 -1.09
N LEU A 27 12.36 4.43 -2.21
CA LEU A 27 11.71 3.15 -2.36
C LEU A 27 12.24 2.14 -1.33
N ASP A 28 13.56 1.96 -1.23
CA ASP A 28 14.17 1.04 -0.26
C ASP A 28 13.79 1.40 1.18
N THR A 29 13.73 2.70 1.50
CA THR A 29 13.32 3.17 2.84
C THR A 29 11.86 2.83 3.11
N LEU A 30 10.95 3.18 2.19
CA LEU A 30 9.52 2.97 2.37
C LEU A 30 9.14 1.49 2.29
N GLN A 31 9.83 0.69 1.48
CA GLN A 31 9.70 -0.76 1.44
C GLN A 31 10.00 -1.35 2.82
N LYS A 32 11.13 -1.01 3.44
CA LYS A 32 11.47 -1.51 4.76
C LYS A 32 10.40 -1.15 5.80
N MET A 33 9.90 0.08 5.76
CA MET A 33 8.83 0.53 6.67
C MET A 33 7.52 -0.24 6.41
N ALA A 34 7.23 -0.57 5.15
CA ALA A 34 6.09 -1.37 4.76
C ALA A 34 6.21 -2.83 5.24
N GLU A 35 7.40 -3.43 5.13
CA GLU A 35 7.71 -4.77 5.65
C GLU A 35 7.57 -4.81 7.18
N ASP A 36 8.21 -3.86 7.88
CA ASP A 36 8.12 -3.72 9.34
C ASP A 36 6.65 -3.54 9.79
N PHE A 37 5.87 -2.74 9.05
CA PHE A 37 4.44 -2.57 9.30
C PHE A 37 3.65 -3.88 9.11
N LEU A 38 3.87 -4.59 7.99
CA LEU A 38 3.13 -5.82 7.71
C LEU A 38 3.48 -6.91 8.74
N GLU A 39 4.75 -7.06 9.11
CA GLU A 39 5.20 -8.03 10.12
C GLU A 39 4.59 -7.74 11.50
N ALA A 40 4.51 -6.47 11.90
CA ALA A 40 3.93 -6.08 13.19
C ALA A 40 2.39 -6.24 13.24
N ASN A 41 1.71 -6.07 12.10
CA ASN A 41 0.25 -5.97 12.04
C ASN A 41 -0.46 -7.22 11.49
N TYR A 42 0.27 -8.10 10.80
CA TYR A 42 -0.24 -9.33 10.24
C TYR A 42 0.63 -10.48 10.73
N ASP A 43 0.12 -11.19 11.73
CA ASP A 43 0.72 -12.44 12.16
C ASP A 43 0.51 -13.48 11.05
N LEU A 44 1.59 -13.76 10.30
CA LEU A 44 1.61 -14.73 9.19
C LEU A 44 1.16 -16.14 9.60
N GLU A 45 1.09 -16.44 10.91
CA GLU A 45 0.64 -17.72 11.44
C GLU A 45 -0.73 -17.65 12.14
N GLN A 46 -1.11 -16.51 12.73
CA GLN A 46 -2.30 -16.41 13.61
C GLN A 46 -3.35 -15.37 13.23
N CYS A 47 -3.18 -14.64 12.12
CA CYS A 47 -4.19 -13.69 11.62
C CYS A 47 -4.73 -12.74 12.70
N LYS A 48 -3.83 -12.22 13.55
CA LYS A 48 -4.18 -11.25 14.59
C LYS A 48 -4.63 -9.96 13.94
N LYS A 49 -5.57 -9.25 14.60
CA LYS A 49 -5.93 -7.89 14.17
C LYS A 49 -4.71 -6.98 14.37
N PRO A 50 -4.43 -6.07 13.43
CA PRO A 50 -3.40 -5.04 13.59
C PRO A 50 -3.49 -4.38 14.96
N GLU A 51 -2.39 -4.28 15.70
CA GLU A 51 -2.30 -3.27 16.75
C GLU A 51 -2.18 -1.95 16.01
N ASP A 52 -3.15 -1.02 16.12
CA ASP A 52 -3.30 0.24 15.35
C ASP A 52 -2.06 1.17 15.35
N THR A 53 -0.92 0.68 14.85
CA THR A 53 0.38 1.32 14.85
C THR A 53 0.64 1.74 13.42
N ALA A 54 0.17 2.94 13.11
CA ALA A 54 0.40 3.55 11.82
C ALA A 54 1.83 4.09 11.76
N ASP A 55 2.61 3.69 10.76
CA ASP A 55 3.86 4.38 10.50
C ASP A 55 3.57 5.82 10.03
N PRO A 56 4.14 6.86 10.66
CA PRO A 56 3.81 8.25 10.32
C PRO A 56 4.11 8.63 8.87
N ILE A 57 5.12 8.04 8.23
CA ILE A 57 5.48 8.36 6.84
C ILE A 57 4.55 7.62 5.88
N LEU A 58 4.24 6.35 6.14
CA LEU A 58 3.25 5.61 5.34
C LEU A 58 1.87 6.28 5.42
N SER A 59 1.46 6.70 6.61
CA SER A 59 0.21 7.45 6.83
C SER A 59 0.15 8.73 6.02
N VAL A 60 1.26 9.49 5.96
CA VAL A 60 1.32 10.70 5.14
C VAL A 60 1.22 10.38 3.65
N CYS A 61 1.92 9.35 3.15
CA CYS A 61 1.81 8.93 1.75
C CYS A 61 0.37 8.58 1.37
N VAL A 62 -0.28 7.75 2.21
CA VAL A 62 -1.68 7.34 2.01
C VAL A 62 -2.62 8.54 2.10
N SER A 63 -2.39 9.45 3.04
CA SER A 63 -3.19 10.68 3.17
C SER A 63 -3.10 11.54 1.90
N GLU A 64 -1.90 11.76 1.37
CA GLU A 64 -1.72 12.54 0.13
C GLU A 64 -2.38 11.87 -1.08
N LEU A 65 -2.28 10.54 -1.19
CA LEU A 65 -2.97 9.77 -2.23
C LEU A 65 -4.50 9.88 -2.10
N LEU A 66 -5.04 9.70 -0.90
CA LEU A 66 -6.48 9.84 -0.64
C LEU A 66 -6.98 11.26 -0.95
N ARG A 67 -6.20 12.30 -0.59
CA ARG A 67 -6.51 13.69 -0.94
C ARG A 67 -6.57 13.90 -2.45
N SER A 68 -5.67 13.27 -3.20
CA SER A 68 -5.65 13.38 -4.66
C SER A 68 -6.82 12.65 -5.35
N GLN A 69 -7.35 11.58 -4.73
CA GLN A 69 -8.46 10.78 -5.26
C GLN A 69 -9.84 11.35 -4.93
N ARG A 70 -9.92 12.25 -3.93
CA ARG A 70 -11.17 12.88 -3.50
C ARG A 70 -11.34 14.24 -4.17
N ASN A 71 -12.51 14.44 -4.78
CA ASN A 71 -12.90 15.76 -5.31
C ASN A 71 -13.55 16.65 -4.24
N ASP A 72 -13.97 16.07 -3.12
CA ASP A 72 -14.59 16.77 -2.01
C ASP A 72 -13.56 17.14 -0.93
N LYS A 73 -13.75 18.29 -0.29
CA LYS A 73 -12.84 18.82 0.75
C LYS A 73 -13.11 18.22 2.14
N THR A 74 -13.68 17.02 2.19
CA THR A 74 -14.03 16.37 3.45
C THR A 74 -12.75 15.84 4.10
N ASP A 75 -12.64 16.00 5.43
CA ASP A 75 -11.51 15.48 6.17
C ASP A 75 -11.41 13.95 5.99
N ILE A 76 -10.20 13.46 5.79
CA ILE A 76 -9.89 12.04 5.71
C ILE A 76 -9.79 11.52 7.13
N SER A 77 -10.56 10.47 7.45
CA SER A 77 -10.50 9.84 8.77
C SER A 77 -9.21 9.03 8.94
N ASP A 78 -8.73 8.92 10.19
CA ASP A 78 -7.59 8.05 10.49
C ASP A 78 -7.88 6.59 10.14
N GLU A 79 -9.13 6.15 10.30
CA GLU A 79 -9.58 4.81 9.90
C GLU A 79 -9.44 4.57 8.39
N ASP A 80 -9.78 5.57 7.56
CA ASP A 80 -9.60 5.48 6.11
C ASP A 80 -8.11 5.36 5.74
N ILE A 81 -7.24 6.09 6.42
CA ILE A 81 -5.78 6.00 6.22
C ILE A 81 -5.31 4.59 6.60
N LEU A 82 -5.61 4.14 7.82
CA LEU A 82 -5.19 2.84 8.35
C LEU A 82 -5.61 1.68 7.44
N LYS A 83 -6.85 1.69 6.94
CA LYS A 83 -7.36 0.65 6.01
C LYS A 83 -6.61 0.60 4.68
N LYS A 84 -5.93 1.68 4.29
CA LYS A 84 -5.24 1.81 3.00
C LYS A 84 -3.73 1.62 3.08
N ILE A 85 -3.13 1.70 4.29
CA ILE A 85 -1.70 1.41 4.50
C ILE A 85 -1.31 0.03 3.96
N PRO A 86 -2.03 -1.09 4.25
CA PRO A 86 -1.65 -2.40 3.74
C PRO A 86 -1.56 -2.46 2.21
N ILE A 87 -2.49 -1.80 1.51
CA ILE A 87 -2.52 -1.77 0.04
C ILE A 87 -1.30 -1.00 -0.50
N TYR A 88 -1.00 0.15 0.10
CA TYR A 88 0.16 0.94 -0.27
C TYR A 88 1.49 0.21 0.03
N SER A 89 1.58 -0.45 1.19
CA SER A 89 2.71 -1.30 1.58
C SER A 89 3.00 -2.40 0.55
N LEU A 90 1.97 -3.13 0.12
CA LEU A 90 2.11 -4.14 -0.93
C LEU A 90 2.58 -3.52 -2.25
N SER A 91 2.09 -2.33 -2.59
CA SER A 91 2.48 -1.63 -3.82
C SER A 91 3.96 -1.25 -3.84
N LEU A 92 4.51 -0.85 -2.69
CA LEU A 92 5.94 -0.56 -2.52
C LEU A 92 6.80 -1.82 -2.71
N ILE A 93 6.41 -2.92 -2.06
CA ILE A 93 7.11 -4.21 -2.15
C ILE A 93 7.09 -4.72 -3.60
N ILE A 94 5.94 -4.67 -4.28
CA ILE A 94 5.80 -5.09 -5.68
C ILE A 94 6.74 -4.29 -6.58
N GLU A 95 6.80 -2.96 -6.44
CA GLU A 95 7.71 -2.14 -7.25
C GLU A 95 9.18 -2.44 -6.94
N ALA A 96 9.54 -2.63 -5.68
CA ALA A 96 10.91 -2.98 -5.29
C ALA A 96 11.38 -4.27 -5.98
N VAL A 97 10.56 -5.32 -5.94
CA VAL A 97 10.84 -6.59 -6.63
C VAL A 97 10.81 -6.39 -8.15
N SER A 98 9.89 -5.58 -8.67
CA SER A 98 9.76 -5.30 -10.11
C SER A 98 10.97 -4.58 -10.71
N ARG A 99 11.73 -3.81 -9.92
CA ARG A 99 12.98 -3.16 -10.35
C ARG A 99 14.14 -4.13 -10.50
N GLU A 100 14.12 -5.23 -9.76
CA GLU A 100 15.16 -6.26 -9.80
C GLU A 100 14.81 -7.38 -10.78
N SER A 101 13.52 -7.69 -10.92
CA SER A 101 13.00 -8.71 -11.80
C SER A 101 11.70 -8.23 -12.42
N ASP A 102 11.60 -8.19 -13.75
CA ASP A 102 10.35 -7.83 -14.41
C ASP A 102 9.27 -8.87 -14.08
N LEU A 103 8.32 -8.47 -13.22
CA LEU A 103 7.21 -9.31 -12.79
C LEU A 103 6.02 -9.27 -13.75
N GLY A 104 6.05 -8.40 -14.79
CA GLY A 104 4.93 -8.19 -15.70
C GLY A 104 3.68 -7.63 -15.01
N ILE A 105 3.83 -7.00 -13.84
CA ILE A 105 2.73 -6.39 -13.08
C ILE A 105 2.53 -4.95 -13.54
N GLU A 106 1.28 -4.57 -13.82
CA GLU A 106 0.93 -3.20 -14.20
C GLU A 106 1.28 -2.21 -13.08
N LYS A 107 1.95 -1.12 -13.45
CA LYS A 107 2.30 -0.05 -12.51
C LYS A 107 1.05 0.69 -12.05
N PRO A 108 0.94 1.02 -10.75
CA PRO A 108 -0.22 1.74 -10.25
C PRO A 108 -0.26 3.19 -10.76
N ILE A 109 -1.46 3.73 -10.88
CA ILE A 109 -1.72 5.15 -11.12
C ILE A 109 -2.43 5.76 -9.92
N LEU A 110 -2.55 7.09 -9.88
CA LEU A 110 -3.19 7.80 -8.77
C LEU A 110 -4.58 7.25 -8.45
N GLU A 111 -5.35 6.84 -9.47
CA GLU A 111 -6.72 6.37 -9.35
C GLU A 111 -6.82 4.97 -8.72
N ASN A 112 -5.79 4.12 -8.86
CA ASN A 112 -5.88 2.70 -8.50
C ASN A 112 -4.83 2.22 -7.48
N ILE A 113 -3.88 3.06 -7.08
CA ILE A 113 -2.80 2.70 -6.13
C ILE A 113 -3.34 2.19 -4.78
N LEU A 114 -4.50 2.68 -4.34
CA LEU A 114 -5.15 2.28 -3.08
C LEU A 114 -6.33 1.28 -3.27
N SER A 115 -6.35 0.56 -4.41
CA SER A 115 -7.40 -0.41 -4.74
C SER A 115 -6.94 -1.86 -4.52
N TRP A 116 -7.73 -2.62 -3.75
CA TRP A 116 -7.54 -4.07 -3.62
C TRP A 116 -7.80 -4.80 -4.93
N ASP A 117 -8.73 -4.33 -5.78
CA ASP A 117 -9.00 -4.95 -7.08
C ASP A 117 -7.75 -4.99 -7.96
N ARG A 118 -6.91 -3.95 -7.88
CA ARG A 118 -5.62 -3.91 -8.58
C ARG A 118 -4.68 -4.99 -8.08
N ILE A 119 -4.59 -5.17 -6.76
CA ILE A 119 -3.78 -6.23 -6.16
C ILE A 119 -4.32 -7.60 -6.56
N ILE A 120 -5.64 -7.82 -6.47
CA ILE A 120 -6.27 -9.10 -6.81
C ILE A 120 -6.03 -9.50 -8.27
N ARG A 121 -6.02 -8.55 -9.22
CA ARG A 121 -5.72 -8.81 -10.64
C ARG A 121 -4.33 -9.41 -10.87
N ILE A 122 -3.39 -9.24 -9.94
CA ILE A 122 -2.07 -9.89 -10.01
C ILE A 122 -2.21 -11.41 -10.02
N LYS A 123 -3.32 -11.99 -9.53
CA LYS A 123 -3.60 -13.43 -9.62
C LYS A 123 -3.52 -13.98 -11.04
N GLU A 124 -3.80 -13.14 -12.05
CA GLU A 124 -3.77 -13.52 -13.46
C GLU A 124 -2.35 -13.83 -13.96
N THR A 125 -1.34 -13.16 -13.40
CA THR A 125 0.07 -13.33 -13.79
C THR A 125 0.90 -14.06 -12.73
N ASN A 126 0.57 -13.86 -11.45
CA ASN A 126 1.32 -14.35 -10.29
C ASN A 126 0.36 -14.89 -9.20
N PRO A 127 -0.31 -16.03 -9.43
CA PRO A 127 -1.31 -16.58 -8.50
C PRO A 127 -0.76 -16.97 -7.13
N GLU A 128 0.49 -17.44 -7.05
CA GLU A 128 1.13 -17.82 -5.79
C GLU A 128 1.34 -16.62 -4.86
N PHE A 129 1.57 -15.42 -5.41
CA PHE A 129 1.67 -14.19 -4.61
C PHE A 129 0.36 -13.91 -3.89
N ILE A 130 -0.77 -13.99 -4.60
CA ILE A 130 -2.10 -13.76 -4.01
C ILE A 130 -2.44 -14.82 -2.96
N LYS A 131 -2.09 -16.08 -3.22
CA LYS A 131 -2.25 -17.16 -2.25
C LYS A 131 -1.44 -16.92 -0.97
N ALA A 132 -0.21 -16.40 -1.09
CA ALA A 132 0.59 -16.04 0.07
C ALA A 132 -0.06 -14.90 0.88
N LEU A 133 -0.63 -13.89 0.21
CA LEU A 133 -1.36 -12.80 0.89
C LEU A 133 -2.63 -13.28 1.61
N GLU A 134 -3.34 -14.24 1.03
CA GLU A 134 -4.51 -14.89 1.65
C GLU A 134 -4.09 -15.69 2.89
N GLN A 135 -3.01 -16.48 2.80
CA GLN A 135 -2.46 -17.25 3.92
C GLN A 135 -1.95 -16.35 5.05
N ALA A 136 -1.36 -15.22 4.70
CA ALA A 136 -0.89 -14.18 5.61
C ALA A 136 -2.04 -13.33 6.21
N CYS A 137 -3.29 -13.57 5.81
CA CYS A 137 -4.45 -12.76 6.21
C CYS A 137 -4.34 -11.27 5.87
N ILE A 138 -3.42 -10.89 4.97
CA ILE A 138 -3.28 -9.52 4.45
C ILE A 138 -4.41 -9.22 3.47
N LEU A 139 -4.72 -10.18 2.61
CA LEU A 139 -5.83 -10.11 1.66
C LEU A 139 -6.94 -11.05 2.13
N GLN A 140 -8.04 -10.49 2.60
CA GLN A 140 -9.26 -11.28 2.82
C GLN A 140 -10.15 -11.17 1.58
N VAL A 141 -9.91 -12.06 0.61
CA VAL A 141 -10.86 -12.24 -0.49
C VAL A 141 -12.10 -12.85 0.12
N SER A 142 -13.14 -12.06 0.33
CA SER A 142 -14.43 -12.54 0.77
C SER A 142 -14.98 -13.50 -0.29
N GLY A 143 -14.77 -14.80 -0.07
CA GLY A 143 -15.60 -15.83 -0.68
C GLY A 143 -17.04 -15.58 -0.25
N THR A 144 -17.85 -15.03 -1.15
CA THR A 144 -19.33 -15.04 -1.09
C THR A 144 -19.96 -14.84 0.29
N ALA A 145 -20.14 -13.59 0.72
CA ALA A 145 -21.28 -13.19 1.56
C ALA A 145 -21.38 -11.67 1.56
N GLY A 146 -22.51 -11.14 1.10
CA GLY A 146 -22.72 -9.71 0.95
C GLY A 146 -22.65 -8.95 2.27
N PHE A 147 -21.90 -7.86 2.27
CA PHE A 147 -22.21 -6.73 3.13
C PHE A 147 -23.22 -5.87 2.38
N LYS A 148 -24.49 -5.99 2.77
CA LYS A 148 -25.46 -4.93 2.54
C LYS A 148 -25.16 -3.84 3.57
N GLU A 149 -25.17 -2.60 3.08
CA GLU A 149 -25.35 -1.37 3.87
C GLU A 149 -26.53 -1.48 4.85
#